data_AF-A0A4R4P6Y5-F1
#
_entry.id   AF-A0A4R4P6Y5-F1
#
_cell.length_a   1.000
_cell.length_b   1.000
_cell.length_c   1.000
_cell.angle_alpha   90.00
_cell.angle_beta   90.00
_cell.angle_gamma   90.00
#
_symmetry.space_group_name_H-M   'P 1'
#
loop_
_entity.id
_entity.type
_entity.pdbx_description
1 polymer ?
#
loop_
_entity_poly.entity_id
_entity_poly.type
_entity_poly.pdbx_seq_one_letter_code
_entity_poly.pdbx_strand_id
1 'polypeptide(L)'
;MKTTPLRRLRDAIRRRLAPPPSPADTVYEERAHLLALLAAHHHAVITDAQDMPPGWLLLHLTLAGRPLTWHIHPRDQALFAAVERVPASDPRAQWDGHTTTEKYACIRRHLEAVRP
;
A
#
# COMPACT_ATOMS: atom_id res chain seq x y z
N MET A 1 -3.51 28.01 17.95
CA MET A 1 -2.89 28.28 16.62
C MET A 1 -4.00 28.19 15.56
N LYS A 2 -4.51 29.32 15.07
CA LYS A 2 -5.68 29.38 14.15
C LYS A 2 -5.19 29.22 12.70
N THR A 3 -5.73 28.25 11.95
CA THR A 3 -5.38 28.03 10.53
C THR A 3 -5.90 29.19 9.66
N THR A 4 -5.01 29.84 8.92
CA THR A 4 -5.30 31.02 8.09
C THR A 4 -6.41 30.74 7.05
N PRO A 5 -7.45 31.61 6.94
CA PRO A 5 -8.62 31.41 6.08
C PRO A 5 -8.29 31.09 4.61
N LEU A 6 -7.20 31.68 4.10
CA LEU A 6 -6.73 31.52 2.73
C LEU A 6 -6.26 30.10 2.39
N ARG A 7 -5.73 29.34 3.37
CA ARG A 7 -5.32 27.95 3.16
C ARG A 7 -6.54 27.04 2.98
N ARG A 8 -7.56 27.22 3.82
CA ARG A 8 -8.82 26.46 3.73
C ARG A 8 -9.56 26.72 2.42
N LEU A 9 -9.58 27.97 1.95
CA LEU A 9 -10.17 28.34 0.67
C LEU A 9 -9.43 27.73 -0.51
N ARG A 10 -8.09 27.76 -0.51
CA ARG A 10 -7.27 27.10 -1.55
C ARG A 10 -7.47 25.58 -1.57
N ASP A 11 -7.53 24.94 -0.41
CA ASP A 11 -7.77 23.50 -0.31
C ASP A 11 -9.19 23.12 -0.77
N ALA A 12 -10.20 23.96 -0.47
CA ALA A 12 -11.57 23.76 -0.95
C ALA A 12 -11.70 23.94 -2.47
N ILE A 13 -11.07 24.97 -3.04
CA ILE A 13 -11.02 25.19 -4.50
C ILE A 13 -10.30 24.03 -5.18
N ARG A 14 -9.16 23.59 -4.63
CA ARG A 14 -8.40 22.44 -5.18
C ARG A 14 -9.22 21.15 -5.15
N ARG A 15 -9.96 20.87 -4.07
CA ARG A 15 -10.87 19.72 -3.98
C ARG A 15 -12.01 19.79 -5.00
N ARG A 16 -12.55 20.99 -5.23
CA ARG A 16 -13.67 21.20 -6.16
C ARG A 16 -13.26 21.16 -7.64
N LEU A 17 -11.99 21.39 -7.93
CA LEU A 17 -11.41 21.34 -9.28
C LEU A 17 -10.67 20.03 -9.57
N ALA A 18 -10.59 19.12 -8.62
CA ALA A 18 -9.99 17.81 -8.87
C ALA A 18 -10.88 17.05 -9.87
N PRO A 19 -10.30 16.48 -10.94
CA PRO A 19 -11.08 15.59 -11.79
C PRO A 19 -11.61 14.43 -10.94
N PRO A 20 -12.79 13.87 -11.29
CA PRO A 20 -13.25 12.66 -10.64
C PRO A 20 -12.18 11.57 -10.77
N PRO A 21 -12.07 10.67 -9.78
CA PRO A 21 -11.14 9.55 -9.87
C PRO A 21 -11.38 8.79 -11.17
N SER A 22 -10.30 8.44 -11.85
CA SER A 22 -10.41 7.56 -13.01
C SER A 22 -10.90 6.17 -12.56
N PRO A 23 -11.47 5.35 -13.44
CA PRO A 23 -11.82 3.96 -13.09
C PRO A 23 -10.63 3.17 -12.52
N ALA A 24 -9.42 3.46 -12.99
CA ALA A 24 -8.20 2.88 -12.43
C ALA A 24 -7.99 3.31 -10.97
N ASP A 25 -8.19 4.61 -10.66
CA ASP A 25 -8.04 5.13 -9.31
C ASP A 25 -8.94 4.41 -8.30
N THR A 26 -10.20 4.15 -8.68
CA THR A 26 -11.14 3.40 -7.83
C THR A 26 -10.66 1.97 -7.59
N VAL A 27 -10.15 1.30 -8.61
CA VAL A 27 -9.59 -0.07 -8.45
C VAL A 27 -8.36 -0.07 -7.54
N TYR A 28 -7.49 0.94 -7.65
CA TYR A 28 -6.32 1.07 -6.78
C TYR A 28 -6.69 1.39 -5.33
N GLU A 29 -7.71 2.21 -5.10
CA GLU A 29 -8.25 2.52 -3.78
C GLU A 29 -8.87 1.28 -3.13
N GLU A 30 -9.76 0.56 -3.83
CA GLU A 30 -10.35 -0.70 -3.35
C GLU A 30 -9.26 -1.72 -2.98
N ARG A 31 -8.25 -1.88 -3.86
CA ARG A 31 -7.09 -2.73 -3.58
C ARG A 31 -6.35 -2.30 -2.33
N ALA A 32 -6.15 -1.00 -2.11
CA ALA A 32 -5.45 -0.49 -0.94
C ALA A 32 -6.22 -0.82 0.35
N HIS A 33 -7.54 -0.70 0.35
CA HIS A 33 -8.39 -1.11 1.48
C HIS A 33 -8.26 -2.61 1.80
N LEU A 34 -8.34 -3.47 0.77
CA LEU A 34 -8.19 -4.91 0.97
C LEU A 34 -6.79 -5.28 1.48
N LEU A 35 -5.74 -4.63 0.97
CA LEU A 35 -4.38 -4.84 1.44
C LEU A 35 -4.17 -4.36 2.87
N ALA A 36 -4.79 -3.25 3.27
CA ALA A 36 -4.74 -2.77 4.65
C ALA A 36 -5.42 -3.75 5.62
N LEU A 37 -6.57 -4.31 5.23
CA LEU A 37 -7.23 -5.37 5.98
C LEU A 37 -6.33 -6.61 6.11
N LEU A 38 -5.75 -7.08 5.02
CA LEU A 38 -4.83 -8.23 5.05
C LEU A 38 -3.60 -7.96 5.93
N ALA A 39 -3.02 -6.77 5.84
CA ALA A 39 -1.87 -6.37 6.64
C ALA A 39 -2.20 -6.30 8.14
N ALA A 40 -3.46 -6.07 8.52
CA ALA A 40 -3.89 -6.12 9.91
C ALA A 40 -4.00 -7.55 10.47
N HIS A 41 -4.11 -8.56 9.59
CA HIS A 41 -4.30 -9.98 9.99
C HIS A 41 -3.07 -10.86 9.73
N HIS A 42 -2.13 -10.40 8.92
CA HIS A 42 -0.91 -11.14 8.57
C HIS A 42 0.33 -10.38 9.00
N HIS A 43 1.47 -11.07 9.06
CA HIS A 43 2.76 -10.40 9.27
C HIS A 43 3.07 -9.48 8.10
N ALA A 44 3.01 -8.18 8.35
CA ALA A 44 3.26 -7.15 7.37
C ALA A 44 4.04 -5.96 7.98
N VAL A 45 4.88 -5.35 7.14
CA VAL A 45 5.60 -4.11 7.44
C VAL A 45 5.54 -3.18 6.23
N ILE A 46 5.72 -1.88 6.45
CA ILE A 46 5.80 -0.88 5.38
C ILE A 46 7.15 -0.18 5.38
N THR A 47 7.63 0.16 4.18
CA THR A 47 8.85 0.94 3.94
C THR A 47 8.55 2.08 2.97
N ASP A 48 9.47 3.06 2.86
CA ASP A 48 9.44 3.98 1.73
C ASP A 48 9.79 3.24 0.44
N ALA A 49 9.01 3.46 -0.62
CA ALA A 49 9.30 2.89 -1.93
C ALA A 49 10.46 3.64 -2.60
N GLN A 50 11.63 3.02 -2.66
CA GLN A 50 12.86 3.63 -3.19
C GLN A 50 12.85 3.79 -4.72
N ASP A 51 12.00 3.02 -5.41
CA ASP A 51 11.84 3.00 -6.86
C ASP A 51 10.72 3.92 -7.36
N MET A 52 10.08 4.67 -6.45
CA MET A 52 8.95 5.55 -6.74
C MET A 52 9.21 6.98 -6.25
N PRO A 53 8.43 7.98 -6.71
CA PRO A 53 8.51 9.33 -6.18
C PRO A 53 8.31 9.38 -4.65
N PRO A 54 8.86 10.41 -3.97
CA PRO A 54 8.72 10.55 -2.52
C PRO A 54 7.28 10.47 -2.03
N GLY A 55 7.07 9.77 -0.92
CA GLY A 55 5.76 9.55 -0.32
C GLY A 55 5.04 8.30 -0.83
N TRP A 56 5.56 7.56 -1.81
CA TRP A 56 5.05 6.20 -2.04
C TRP A 56 5.57 5.26 -0.96
N LEU A 57 4.71 4.34 -0.52
CA LEU A 57 5.12 3.26 0.38
C LEU A 57 5.22 1.94 -0.37
N LEU A 58 6.03 1.04 0.15
CA LEU A 58 6.06 -0.36 -0.25
C LEU A 58 5.60 -1.21 0.93
N LEU A 59 4.45 -1.86 0.78
CA LEU A 59 3.95 -2.87 1.71
C LEU A 59 4.68 -4.18 1.45
N HIS A 60 5.18 -4.80 2.52
CA HIS A 60 5.72 -6.15 2.53
C HIS A 60 4.81 -7.02 3.39
N LEU A 61 4.19 -8.03 2.80
CA LEU A 61 3.36 -9.01 3.50
C LEU A 61 3.97 -10.39 3.30
N THR A 62 4.20 -11.13 4.38
CA THR A 62 4.77 -12.48 4.28
C THR A 62 3.65 -13.52 4.14
N LEU A 63 3.71 -14.31 3.06
CA LEU A 63 2.81 -15.44 2.83
C LEU A 63 3.63 -16.71 2.64
N ALA A 64 3.42 -17.72 3.48
CA ALA A 64 4.14 -19.00 3.44
C ALA A 64 5.68 -18.83 3.38
N GLY A 65 6.22 -17.89 4.16
CA GLY A 65 7.66 -17.60 4.21
C GLY A 65 8.20 -16.77 3.06
N ARG A 66 7.37 -16.35 2.09
CA ARG A 66 7.78 -15.50 0.97
C ARG A 66 7.24 -14.07 1.15
N PRO A 67 8.04 -13.02 0.91
CA PRO A 67 7.54 -11.66 0.88
C PRO A 67 6.73 -11.42 -0.40
N LEU A 68 5.57 -10.79 -0.25
CA LEU A 68 4.74 -10.28 -1.34
C LEU A 68 4.69 -8.76 -1.18
N THR A 69 4.95 -8.03 -2.27
CA THR A 69 5.07 -6.57 -2.20
C THR A 69 4.03 -5.84 -3.04
N TRP A 70 3.61 -4.66 -2.58
CA TRP A 70 2.75 -3.74 -3.33
C TRP A 70 3.12 -2.28 -3.05
N HIS A 71 3.20 -1.48 -4.09
CA HIS A 71 3.27 -0.03 -3.96
C HIS A 71 1.92 0.55 -3.52
N ILE A 72 1.98 1.42 -2.52
CA ILE A 72 0.83 2.13 -1.95
C ILE A 72 0.97 3.62 -2.29
N HIS A 73 -0.05 4.15 -2.94
CA HIS A 73 -0.09 5.54 -3.37
C HIS A 73 -0.14 6.49 -2.15
N PRO A 74 0.47 7.69 -2.22
CA PRO A 74 0.48 8.66 -1.12
C PRO A 74 -0.90 8.98 -0.50
N ARG A 75 -1.95 8.95 -1.32
CA ARG A 75 -3.33 9.21 -0.89
C ARG A 75 -3.90 8.14 0.05
N ASP A 76 -3.40 6.91 -0.05
CA ASP A 76 -3.93 5.73 0.64
C ASP A 76 -3.08 5.35 1.88
N GLN A 77 -1.96 6.03 2.13
CA GLN A 77 -1.05 5.70 3.23
C GLN A 77 -1.74 5.65 4.60
N ALA A 78 -2.73 6.51 4.82
CA ALA A 78 -3.44 6.60 6.09
C ALA A 78 -4.18 5.29 6.44
N LEU A 79 -4.53 4.47 5.44
CA LEU A 79 -5.14 3.14 5.66
C LEU A 79 -4.17 2.18 6.37
N PHE A 80 -2.87 2.39 6.25
CA PHE A 80 -1.82 1.54 6.80
C PHE A 80 -1.26 2.07 8.12
N ALA A 81 -1.96 2.98 8.81
CA ALA A 81 -1.49 3.61 10.04
C ALA A 81 -1.21 2.61 11.18
N ALA A 82 -1.84 1.44 11.16
CA ALA A 82 -1.62 0.37 12.14
C ALA A 82 -0.47 -0.58 11.75
N VAL A 83 0.08 -0.47 10.54
CA VAL A 83 1.17 -1.33 10.06
C VAL A 83 2.50 -0.70 10.44
N GLU A 84 3.38 -1.51 11.04
CA GLU A 84 4.70 -1.07 11.48
C GLU A 84 5.52 -0.54 10.30
N ARG A 85 6.07 0.66 10.46
CA ARG A 85 7.02 1.24 9.51
C ARG A 85 8.45 0.92 9.93
N VAL A 86 9.21 0.36 9.01
CA VAL A 86 10.57 -0.13 9.25
C VAL A 86 11.55 0.50 8.24
N PRO A 87 12.86 0.52 8.53
CA PRO A 87 13.85 0.90 7.52
C PRO A 87 13.91 -0.13 6.38
N ALA A 88 14.31 0.29 5.18
CA ALA A 88 14.47 -0.61 4.02
C ALA A 88 15.52 -1.72 4.23
N SER A 89 16.41 -1.56 5.22
CA SER A 89 17.37 -2.59 5.63
C SER A 89 16.81 -3.64 6.59
N ASP A 90 15.55 -3.51 7.04
CA ASP A 90 14.92 -4.50 7.92
C ASP A 90 14.81 -5.85 7.18
N PRO A 91 15.20 -6.98 7.79
CA PRO A 91 15.10 -8.31 7.17
C PRO A 91 13.69 -8.68 6.69
N ARG A 92 12.64 -8.15 7.33
CA ARG A 92 11.24 -8.37 6.95
C ARG A 92 10.82 -7.59 5.70
N ALA A 93 11.60 -6.57 5.33
CA ALA A 93 11.35 -5.69 4.20
C ALA A 93 12.28 -5.96 3.01
N GLN A 94 12.84 -7.17 2.91
CA GLN A 94 13.69 -7.55 1.79
C GLN A 94 12.86 -8.15 0.66
N TRP A 95 12.99 -7.57 -0.54
CA TRP A 95 12.41 -8.13 -1.75
C TRP A 95 13.30 -9.24 -2.30
N ASP A 96 12.72 -10.41 -2.57
CA ASP A 96 13.41 -11.60 -3.06
C ASP A 96 13.62 -11.60 -4.60
N GLY A 97 13.36 -10.48 -5.28
CA GLY A 97 13.50 -10.34 -6.73
C GLY A 97 12.33 -10.91 -7.53
N HIS A 98 11.22 -11.30 -6.89
CA HIS A 98 10.09 -11.91 -7.61
C HIS A 98 9.42 -11.00 -8.63
N THR A 99 9.06 -11.58 -9.76
CA THR A 99 8.14 -10.97 -10.73
C THR A 99 6.70 -10.98 -10.22
N THR A 100 5.85 -10.11 -10.78
CA THR A 100 4.41 -10.11 -10.54
C THR A 100 3.77 -11.48 -10.85
N THR A 101 4.22 -12.17 -11.90
CA THR A 101 3.72 -13.49 -12.27
C THR A 101 4.01 -14.52 -11.18
N GLU A 102 5.23 -14.54 -10.64
CA GLU A 102 5.63 -15.45 -9.57
C GLU A 102 4.91 -15.15 -8.25
N LYS A 103 4.69 -13.86 -7.94
CA LYS A 103 3.86 -13.43 -6.81
C LYS A 103 2.46 -14.04 -6.89
N TYR A 104 1.80 -13.93 -8.04
CA TYR A 104 0.46 -14.46 -8.23
C TYR A 104 0.41 -15.99 -8.25
N ALA A 105 1.45 -16.65 -8.79
CA ALA A 105 1.58 -18.10 -8.68
C ALA A 105 1.70 -18.57 -7.22
N CYS A 106 2.43 -17.84 -6.39
CA CYS A 106 2.55 -18.11 -4.96
C CYS A 106 1.20 -18.00 -4.24
N ILE A 107 0.42 -16.94 -4.53
CA ILE A 107 -0.91 -16.75 -3.94
C ILE A 107 -1.83 -17.91 -4.36
N ARG A 108 -1.87 -18.26 -5.65
CA ARG A 108 -2.71 -19.38 -6.13
C ARG A 108 -2.35 -20.70 -5.45
N ARG A 109 -1.07 -21.04 -5.38
CA ARG A 109 -0.60 -22.23 -4.65
C ARG A 109 -1.02 -22.22 -3.18
N HIS A 110 -0.96 -21.07 -2.51
CA HIS A 110 -1.39 -20.97 -1.13
C HIS A 110 -2.90 -21.21 -0.99
N LEU A 111 -3.71 -20.63 -1.89
CA LEU A 111 -5.16 -20.86 -1.91
C LEU A 111 -5.52 -22.32 -2.18
N GLU A 112 -4.77 -23.01 -3.03
CA GLU A 112 -4.95 -24.46 -3.27
C GLU A 112 -4.64 -25.28 -2.02
N ALA A 113 -3.62 -24.89 -1.24
CA ALA A 113 -3.23 -25.58 -0.02
C ALA A 113 -4.18 -25.32 1.18
N VAL A 114 -4.95 -24.24 1.15
CA VAL A 114 -5.91 -23.85 2.22
C VAL A 114 -7.33 -24.36 1.91
N ARG A 115 -7.59 -24.91 0.72
CA ARG A 115 -8.88 -25.55 0.42
C ARG A 115 -9.06 -26.78 1.32
N PRO A 116 -10.24 -26.93 1.96
CA PRO A 116 -10.55 -28.08 2.80
C PRO A 116 -10.59 -29.39 2.03
#